data_AF-A0ABD1RVW6-F1
#
_entry.id   AF-A0ABD1RVW6-F1
#
_cell.length_a   1.000
_cell.length_b   1.000
_cell.length_c   1.000
_cell.angle_alpha   90.00
_cell.angle_beta   90.00
_cell.angle_gamma   90.00
#
_symmetry.space_group_name_H-M   'P 1'
#
loop_
_entity.id
_entity.type
_entity.pdbx_description
1 polymer ?
#
loop_
_entity_poly.entity_id
_entity_poly.type
_entity_poly.pdbx_seq_one_letter_code
_entity_poly.pdbx_strand_id
1 'polypeptide(L)'
;MSTITTQIDCRESGGSDHSLDYIYMTPPWLQSTGCMCNRDLLSPSLMPSELPSQAKLQYARERIPIQQQRIDSAVISNRNLFDSAKSKAHQTIHLQERLGKLKTELREAEDALVKALAVKTRKEAKQMIMRDSISDTKARIEELKEIVENQRAKKDEYADIISQQSEALAAYEEKCNQNSEHKEQIEEAISWYNKVLGFHIECGHGVKFIFTNINLENPNEQYSFVIRHENEIYTLLDCNPPLNGTRDLISELNKSNGLFKFVRKMREKFQEIAAHGMALYLARLLSNVLEIDKNLWRKKKEPSNHIESLDQDSSMISPSAPVASVSTDHRSESLVKENEIQPGESKRNSRKVGKGQTIQSPGSASSVRRSSRLKVKK
;
A
#
# COMPACT_ATOMS: atom_id res chain seq x y z
N MET A 1 -18.92 40.61 20.27
CA MET A 1 -18.02 41.73 20.62
C MET A 1 -17.09 41.94 19.44
N SER A 2 -17.29 43.05 18.75
CA SER A 2 -16.67 43.41 17.48
C SER A 2 -15.26 43.96 17.72
N THR A 3 -14.28 43.54 16.91
CA THR A 3 -13.00 44.25 16.81
C THR A 3 -12.75 44.60 15.35
N ILE A 4 -12.73 45.90 15.11
CA ILE A 4 -12.63 46.57 13.81
C ILE A 4 -11.16 46.55 13.36
N THR A 5 -10.96 46.10 12.12
CA THR A 5 -9.72 46.20 11.35
C THR A 5 -9.65 47.58 10.71
N THR A 6 -8.57 48.34 10.94
CA THR A 6 -8.32 49.59 10.21
C THR A 6 -7.14 49.41 9.27
N GLN A 7 -7.46 49.49 7.99
CA GLN A 7 -6.61 49.43 6.81
C GLN A 7 -6.04 50.84 6.56
N ILE A 8 -4.73 50.96 6.40
CA ILE A 8 -4.08 52.23 6.05
C ILE A 8 -4.07 52.33 4.52
N ASP A 9 -4.81 53.32 4.03
CA ASP A 9 -4.97 53.64 2.62
C ASP A 9 -3.94 54.71 2.23
N CYS A 10 -3.16 54.44 1.18
CA CYS A 10 -2.24 55.40 0.57
C CYS A 10 -3.01 56.19 -0.50
N ARG A 11 -3.07 57.52 -0.38
CA ARG A 11 -3.46 58.38 -1.51
C ARG A 11 -2.70 59.69 -1.53
N GLU A 12 -2.12 59.94 -2.69
CA GLU A 12 -1.49 61.19 -3.12
C GLU A 12 -2.50 62.35 -3.17
N SER A 13 -2.01 63.55 -2.84
CA SER A 13 -2.46 64.80 -3.47
C SER A 13 -1.47 65.92 -3.13
N GLY A 14 -0.90 66.53 -4.16
CA GLY A 14 0.02 67.65 -4.06
C GLY A 14 -0.65 69.01 -3.85
N GLY A 15 0.18 70.06 -3.81
CA GLY A 15 -0.26 71.43 -4.05
C GLY A 15 0.27 72.49 -3.08
N SER A 16 1.13 73.36 -3.61
CA SER A 16 1.34 74.79 -3.31
C SER A 16 1.99 75.27 -2.01
N ASP A 17 3.19 75.84 -2.19
CA ASP A 17 3.63 77.20 -1.85
C ASP A 17 3.07 77.91 -0.61
N HIS A 18 3.99 78.25 0.31
CA HIS A 18 4.28 79.62 0.80
C HIS A 18 5.37 79.49 1.90
N SER A 19 6.57 80.03 1.67
CA SER A 19 7.01 81.35 2.14
C SER A 19 7.59 81.35 3.56
N LEU A 20 8.92 81.50 3.61
CA LEU A 20 9.74 82.25 4.57
C LEU A 20 9.60 81.93 6.07
N ASP A 21 10.69 81.43 6.66
CA ASP A 21 11.48 82.25 7.60
C ASP A 21 12.86 81.63 7.87
N TYR A 22 13.85 82.17 7.18
CA TYR A 22 15.27 82.02 7.52
C TYR A 22 15.53 82.87 8.77
N ILE A 23 15.50 82.25 9.94
CA ILE A 23 15.99 82.89 11.17
C ILE A 23 17.51 82.95 11.09
N TYR A 24 18.02 84.06 10.57
CA TYR A 24 19.38 84.50 10.86
C TYR A 24 19.46 84.80 12.36
N MET A 25 19.93 83.84 13.16
CA MET A 25 20.46 84.16 14.49
C MET A 25 21.76 84.93 14.29
N THR A 26 21.65 86.27 14.26
CA THR A 26 22.77 87.17 14.52
C THR A 26 23.40 86.82 15.87
N PRO A 27 24.70 86.53 15.95
CA PRO A 27 25.37 86.22 17.20
C PRO A 27 25.36 87.42 18.17
N PRO A 28 25.25 87.22 19.51
CA PRO A 28 25.04 88.30 20.49
C PRO A 28 26.22 89.26 20.72
N TRP A 29 27.31 89.16 19.96
CA TRP A 29 28.52 89.96 20.19
C TRP A 29 28.58 91.26 19.37
N LEU A 30 27.47 91.67 18.75
CA LEU A 30 27.31 93.00 18.14
C LEU A 30 26.41 93.94 18.97
N GLN A 31 26.28 93.72 20.27
CA GLN A 31 25.86 94.77 21.20
C GLN A 31 27.10 95.53 21.67
N SER A 32 27.34 96.64 20.98
CA SER A 32 28.03 97.84 21.45
C SER A 32 28.53 97.75 22.89
N THR A 33 29.72 97.17 23.09
CA THR A 33 30.57 97.61 24.19
C THR A 33 30.97 99.01 23.77
N GLY A 34 30.19 99.99 24.22
CA GLY A 34 30.56 101.39 24.15
C GLY A 34 32.00 101.47 24.60
N CYS A 35 32.87 101.94 23.71
CA CYS A 35 34.15 102.47 24.12
C CYS A 35 33.81 103.58 25.11
N MET A 36 33.76 103.24 26.40
CA MET A 36 34.03 104.21 27.46
C MET A 36 35.51 104.54 27.32
N CYS A 37 35.81 105.33 26.28
CA CYS A 37 36.91 106.25 26.33
C CYS A 37 36.65 107.04 27.60
N ASN A 38 37.35 106.69 28.69
CA ASN A 38 37.50 107.54 29.86
C ASN A 38 38.16 108.84 29.37
N ARG A 39 37.33 109.73 28.83
CA ARG A 39 37.69 111.08 28.42
C ARG A 39 37.57 112.06 29.59
N ASP A 40 37.60 111.54 30.81
CA ASP A 40 37.49 112.31 32.05
C ASP A 40 38.82 112.44 32.80
N LEU A 41 39.94 111.99 32.23
CA LEU A 41 41.27 112.30 32.79
C LEU A 41 41.79 113.70 32.46
N LEU A 42 41.04 114.49 31.68
CA LEU A 42 41.29 115.91 31.43
C LEU A 42 39.96 116.67 31.43
N SER A 43 39.29 116.74 32.58
CA SER A 43 38.52 117.94 32.88
C SER A 43 39.54 119.05 33.20
N PRO A 44 39.66 120.12 32.41
CA PRO A 44 40.36 121.32 32.85
C PRO A 44 39.50 121.92 33.95
N SER A 45 39.71 121.53 35.21
CA SER A 45 39.12 122.27 36.32
C SER A 45 39.69 123.68 36.22
N LEU A 46 38.82 124.66 35.97
CA LEU A 46 39.10 126.09 35.84
C LEU A 46 40.36 126.49 36.59
N MET A 47 41.38 126.94 35.85
CA MET A 47 42.48 127.71 36.42
C MET A 47 41.91 129.06 36.87
N PRO A 48 42.03 129.46 38.15
CA PRO A 48 41.75 130.83 38.55
C PRO A 48 42.78 131.73 37.87
N SER A 49 42.33 132.62 37.00
CA SER A 49 43.17 133.42 36.10
C SER A 49 43.87 134.61 36.74
N GLU A 50 43.96 134.69 38.07
CA GLU A 50 44.67 135.79 38.78
C GLU A 50 45.26 135.29 40.11
N LEU A 51 46.48 134.76 40.10
CA LEU A 51 47.25 134.46 41.31
C LEU A 51 48.75 134.72 41.08
N PRO A 52 49.48 135.30 42.06
CA PRO A 52 50.93 135.54 41.96
C PRO A 52 51.70 134.25 41.67
N SER A 53 52.84 134.35 40.96
CA SER A 53 53.64 133.19 40.50
C SER A 53 53.97 132.15 41.58
N GLN A 54 54.04 132.55 42.85
CA GLN A 54 54.27 131.67 44.01
C GLN A 54 53.06 130.78 44.35
N ALA A 55 51.82 131.29 44.22
CA ALA A 55 50.60 130.56 44.53
C ALA A 55 50.27 129.47 43.49
N LYS A 56 50.68 129.68 42.22
CA LYS A 56 50.58 128.67 41.16
C LYS A 56 51.50 127.47 41.42
N LEU A 57 52.70 127.71 41.95
CA LEU A 57 53.65 126.66 42.33
C LEU A 57 53.16 125.86 43.56
N GLN A 58 52.59 126.53 44.56
CA GLN A 58 51.98 125.88 45.73
C GLN A 58 50.79 124.99 45.33
N TYR A 59 49.87 125.52 44.50
CA TYR A 59 48.73 124.78 43.98
C TYR A 59 49.13 123.57 43.14
N ALA A 60 50.13 123.73 42.27
CA ALA A 60 50.69 122.60 41.50
C ALA A 60 51.31 121.55 42.43
N ARG A 61 52.09 121.97 43.44
CA ARG A 61 52.74 121.08 44.42
C ARG A 61 51.73 120.24 45.22
N GLU A 62 50.56 120.78 45.54
CA GLU A 62 49.49 120.06 46.27
C GLU A 62 48.58 119.22 45.35
N ARG A 63 48.32 119.66 44.12
CA ARG A 63 47.45 118.92 43.16
C ARG A 63 48.13 117.76 42.45
N ILE A 64 49.42 117.88 42.12
CA ILE A 64 50.19 116.81 41.47
C ILE A 64 50.11 115.49 42.25
N PRO A 65 50.35 115.42 43.57
CA PRO A 65 50.28 114.15 44.30
C PRO A 65 48.86 113.57 44.36
N ILE A 66 47.82 114.41 44.45
CA ILE A 66 46.42 113.96 44.44
C ILE A 66 46.05 113.36 43.08
N GLN A 67 46.47 114.00 41.98
CA GLN A 67 46.25 113.46 40.64
C GLN A 67 47.06 112.18 40.41
N GLN A 68 48.30 112.12 40.90
CA GLN A 68 49.13 110.92 40.85
C GLN A 68 48.47 109.75 41.60
N GLN A 69 47.98 109.97 42.82
CA GLN A 69 47.28 108.95 43.60
C GLN A 69 45.99 108.46 42.90
N ARG A 70 45.25 109.35 42.23
CA ARG A 70 44.07 108.97 41.43
C ARG A 70 44.45 108.16 40.20
N ILE A 71 45.53 108.54 39.51
CA ILE A 71 46.08 107.79 38.37
C ILE A 71 46.52 106.41 38.86
N ASP A 72 47.28 106.32 39.93
CA ASP A 72 47.79 105.06 40.49
C ASP A 72 46.62 104.16 40.94
N SER A 73 45.60 104.71 41.60
CA SER A 73 44.39 103.99 42.00
C SER A 73 43.59 103.47 40.79
N ALA A 74 43.43 104.28 39.75
CA ALA A 74 42.77 103.87 38.51
C ALA A 74 43.57 102.79 37.77
N VAL A 75 44.90 102.91 37.73
CA VAL A 75 45.80 101.89 37.14
C VAL A 75 45.67 100.56 37.88
N ILE A 76 45.64 100.56 39.22
CA ILE A 76 45.45 99.36 40.03
C ILE A 76 44.06 98.74 39.80
N SER A 77 43.00 99.56 39.80
CA SER A 77 41.63 99.10 39.54
C SER A 77 41.49 98.46 38.16
N ASN A 78 42.04 99.11 37.12
CA ASN A 78 42.04 98.58 35.76
C ASN A 78 42.86 97.29 35.64
N ARG A 79 44.00 97.19 36.34
CA ARG A 79 44.79 95.96 36.39
C ARG A 79 44.00 94.81 37.00
N ASN A 80 43.31 95.04 38.12
CA ASN A 80 42.47 94.03 38.76
C ASN A 80 41.28 93.60 37.88
N LEU A 81 40.63 94.55 37.19
CA LEU A 81 39.58 94.25 36.21
C LEU A 81 40.10 93.42 35.04
N PHE A 82 41.28 93.76 34.51
CA PHE A 82 41.92 93.00 33.45
C PHE A 82 42.28 91.58 33.90
N ASP A 83 42.86 91.42 35.10
CA ASP A 83 43.19 90.11 35.67
C ASP A 83 41.92 89.27 35.93
N SER A 84 40.83 89.90 36.37
CA SER A 84 39.52 89.24 36.52
C SER A 84 38.94 88.81 35.17
N ALA A 85 38.95 89.70 34.17
CA ALA A 85 38.49 89.39 32.82
C ALA A 85 39.33 88.28 32.18
N LYS A 86 40.66 88.31 32.38
CA LYS A 86 41.59 87.28 31.95
C LYS A 86 41.27 85.94 32.63
N SER A 87 41.05 85.91 33.94
CA SER A 87 40.65 84.69 34.67
C SER A 87 39.35 84.09 34.13
N LYS A 88 38.32 84.92 33.92
CA LYS A 88 37.04 84.50 33.32
C LYS A 88 37.20 83.96 31.89
N ALA A 89 38.06 84.57 31.08
CA ALA A 89 38.36 84.08 29.74
C ALA A 89 39.00 82.69 29.77
N HIS A 90 39.97 82.47 30.68
CA HIS A 90 40.59 81.14 30.86
C HIS A 90 39.58 80.09 31.34
N GLN A 91 38.68 80.45 32.26
CA GLN A 91 37.59 79.56 32.68
C GLN A 91 36.65 79.20 31.52
N THR A 92 36.32 80.18 30.66
CA THR A 92 35.46 79.95 29.50
C THR A 92 36.10 79.01 28.49
N ILE A 93 37.41 79.15 28.22
CA ILE A 93 38.18 78.25 27.35
C ILE A 93 38.16 76.82 27.93
N HIS A 94 38.42 76.67 29.23
CA HIS A 94 38.39 75.37 29.90
C HIS A 94 36.99 74.72 29.85
N LEU A 95 35.92 75.51 29.99
CA LEU A 95 34.54 75.02 29.84
C LEU A 95 34.23 74.61 28.40
N GLN A 96 34.70 75.37 27.39
CA GLN A 96 34.56 74.99 25.98
C GLN A 96 35.28 73.68 25.66
N GLU A 97 36.48 73.47 26.20
CA GLU A 97 37.22 72.22 26.02
C GLU A 97 36.45 71.03 26.61
N ARG A 98 35.92 71.17 27.85
CA ARG A 98 35.08 70.16 28.48
C ARG A 98 33.80 69.89 27.70
N LEU A 99 33.17 70.93 27.16
CA LEU A 99 31.97 70.80 26.32
C LEU A 99 32.27 70.07 25.01
N GLY A 100 33.45 70.32 24.41
CA GLY A 100 33.93 69.56 23.26
C GLY A 100 34.07 68.06 23.56
N LYS A 101 34.69 67.72 24.69
CA LYS A 101 34.85 66.33 25.18
C LYS A 101 33.50 65.64 25.42
N LEU A 102 32.58 66.30 26.12
CA LEU A 102 31.24 65.75 26.35
C LEU A 102 30.45 65.55 25.06
N LYS A 103 30.62 66.44 24.08
CA LYS A 103 29.97 66.33 22.77
C LYS A 103 30.50 65.14 21.97
N THR A 104 31.79 64.85 22.04
CA THR A 104 32.37 63.66 21.39
C THR A 104 31.89 62.37 22.06
N GLU A 105 31.90 62.32 23.40
CA GLU A 105 31.39 61.17 24.17
C GLU A 105 29.90 60.89 23.88
N LEU A 106 29.08 61.95 23.80
CA LEU A 106 27.66 61.82 23.43
C LEU A 106 27.50 61.17 22.06
N ARG A 107 28.29 61.62 21.08
CA ARG A 107 28.24 61.10 19.70
C ARG A 107 28.67 59.63 19.64
N GLU A 108 29.72 59.27 20.39
CA GLU A 108 30.18 57.88 20.50
C GLU A 108 29.14 56.97 21.16
N ALA A 109 28.46 57.45 22.21
CA ALA A 109 27.39 56.72 22.88
C ALA A 109 26.16 56.54 21.98
N GLU A 110 25.77 57.57 21.22
CA GLU A 110 24.70 57.51 20.22
C GLU A 110 25.02 56.48 19.13
N ASP A 111 26.24 56.50 18.57
CA ASP A 111 26.68 55.54 17.57
C ASP A 111 26.70 54.10 18.11
N ALA A 112 27.14 53.91 19.36
CA ALA A 112 27.12 52.62 20.03
C ALA A 112 25.69 52.10 20.23
N LEU A 113 24.75 52.97 20.61
CA LEU A 113 23.33 52.62 20.74
C LEU A 113 22.72 52.23 19.39
N VAL A 114 22.98 52.99 18.33
CA VAL A 114 22.51 52.68 16.97
C VAL A 114 23.04 51.31 16.52
N LYS A 115 24.32 51.02 16.74
CA LYS A 115 24.91 49.70 16.46
C LYS A 115 24.27 48.59 17.28
N ALA A 116 24.03 48.80 18.57
CA ALA A 116 23.40 47.83 19.46
C ALA A 116 21.95 47.52 19.02
N LEU A 117 21.18 48.54 18.63
CA LEU A 117 19.82 48.38 18.12
C LEU A 117 19.77 47.60 16.80
N ALA A 118 20.73 47.84 15.91
CA ALA A 118 20.83 47.07 14.67
C ALA A 118 21.10 45.57 14.95
N VAL A 119 22.01 45.26 15.88
CA VAL A 119 22.28 43.87 16.30
C VAL A 119 21.06 43.24 16.95
N LYS A 120 20.34 43.98 17.81
CA LYS A 120 19.11 43.51 18.47
C LYS A 120 18.03 43.16 17.45
N THR A 121 17.72 44.06 16.52
CA THR A 121 16.72 43.86 15.45
C THR A 121 17.06 42.62 14.62
N ARG A 122 18.34 42.43 14.28
CA ARG A 122 18.79 41.24 13.55
C ARG A 122 18.63 39.95 14.36
N LYS A 123 18.92 39.97 15.65
CA LYS A 123 18.74 38.80 16.54
C LYS A 123 17.25 38.45 16.68
N GLU A 124 16.40 39.45 16.86
CA GLU A 124 14.94 39.27 16.95
C GLU A 124 14.37 38.72 15.64
N ALA A 125 14.80 39.23 14.48
CA ALA A 125 14.40 38.70 13.18
C ALA A 125 14.79 37.21 13.02
N LYS A 126 16.01 36.84 13.43
CA LYS A 126 16.44 35.42 13.43
C LYS A 126 15.59 34.55 14.37
N GLN A 127 15.22 35.07 15.54
CA GLN A 127 14.35 34.37 16.48
C GLN A 127 12.93 34.20 15.93
N MET A 128 12.41 35.18 15.19
CA MET A 128 11.10 35.07 14.53
C MET A 128 11.11 33.97 13.48
N ILE A 129 12.10 33.98 12.56
CA ILE A 129 12.23 32.93 11.52
C ILE A 129 12.30 31.53 12.15
N MET A 130 13.05 31.39 13.25
CA MET A 130 13.15 30.11 13.96
C MET A 130 11.82 29.68 14.60
N ARG A 131 11.07 30.62 15.19
CA ARG A 131 9.75 30.36 15.77
C ARG A 131 8.74 29.92 14.71
N ASP A 132 8.77 30.55 13.54
CA ASP A 132 7.91 30.19 12.43
C ASP A 132 8.24 28.78 11.93
N SER A 133 9.52 28.46 11.72
CA SER A 133 9.95 27.11 11.34
C SER A 133 9.60 26.04 12.37
N ILE A 134 9.70 26.33 13.67
CA ILE A 134 9.25 25.41 14.73
C ILE A 134 7.72 25.21 14.67
N SER A 135 6.97 26.26 14.37
CA SER A 135 5.52 26.18 14.24
C SER A 135 5.11 25.34 13.03
N ASP A 136 5.79 25.54 11.89
CA ASP A 136 5.57 24.76 10.67
C ASP A 136 5.89 23.27 10.88
N THR A 137 7.01 22.97 11.52
CA THR A 137 7.39 21.58 11.83
C THR A 137 6.42 20.93 12.82
N LYS A 138 5.93 21.68 13.82
CA LYS A 138 4.89 21.19 14.73
C LYS A 138 3.58 20.87 14.01
N ALA A 139 3.15 21.72 13.10
CA ALA A 139 1.95 21.47 12.29
C ALA A 139 2.10 20.19 11.47
N ARG A 140 3.25 19.99 10.84
CA ARG A 140 3.55 18.78 10.05
C ARG A 140 3.61 17.51 10.91
N ILE A 141 4.11 17.59 12.14
CA ILE A 141 4.11 16.45 13.07
C ILE A 141 2.67 16.04 13.41
N GLU A 142 1.78 17.00 13.65
CA GLU A 142 0.38 16.67 13.97
C GLU A 142 -0.35 16.04 12.77
N GLU A 143 -0.12 16.56 11.55
CA GLU A 143 -0.64 15.96 10.32
C GLU A 143 -0.16 14.51 10.13
N LEU A 144 1.14 14.26 10.32
CA LEU A 144 1.70 12.91 10.23
C LEU A 144 1.11 11.96 11.29
N LYS A 145 0.85 12.47 12.49
CA LYS A 145 0.25 11.69 13.57
C LYS A 145 -1.18 11.27 13.21
N GLU A 146 -1.99 12.20 12.70
CA GLU A 146 -3.35 11.88 12.21
C GLU A 146 -3.32 10.82 11.10
N ILE A 147 -2.37 10.93 10.15
CA ILE A 147 -2.20 9.93 9.09
C ILE A 147 -1.86 8.56 9.66
N VAL A 148 -0.95 8.47 10.64
CA VAL A 148 -0.54 7.21 11.26
C VAL A 148 -1.69 6.56 12.04
N GLU A 149 -2.47 7.35 12.77
CA GLU A 149 -3.65 6.85 13.51
C GLU A 149 -4.71 6.30 12.54
N ASN A 150 -5.01 7.03 11.45
CA ASN A 150 -5.92 6.57 10.41
C ASN A 150 -5.43 5.29 9.71
N GLN A 151 -4.12 5.16 9.46
CA GLN A 151 -3.54 3.94 8.91
C GLN A 151 -3.65 2.76 9.87
N ARG A 152 -3.44 2.99 11.17
CA ARG A 152 -3.59 1.96 12.20
C ARG A 152 -5.02 1.45 12.26
N ALA A 153 -6.01 2.35 12.34
CA ALA A 153 -7.43 1.98 12.34
C ALA A 153 -7.82 1.14 11.12
N LYS A 154 -7.36 1.53 9.92
CA LYS A 154 -7.60 0.73 8.70
C LYS A 154 -6.96 -0.65 8.76
N LYS A 155 -5.74 -0.76 9.30
CA LYS A 155 -5.08 -2.06 9.44
C LYS A 155 -5.83 -2.98 10.40
N ASP A 156 -6.38 -2.41 11.48
CA ASP A 156 -7.17 -3.15 12.45
C ASP A 156 -8.50 -3.62 11.81
N GLU A 157 -9.20 -2.75 11.06
CA GLU A 157 -10.40 -3.14 10.29
C GLU A 157 -10.13 -4.30 9.31
N TYR A 158 -9.01 -4.25 8.57
CA TYR A 158 -8.63 -5.35 7.68
C TYR A 158 -8.29 -6.63 8.44
N ALA A 159 -7.64 -6.53 9.61
CA ALA A 159 -7.34 -7.68 10.44
C ALA A 159 -8.63 -8.34 10.94
N ASP A 160 -9.63 -7.56 11.34
CA ASP A 160 -10.95 -8.06 11.76
C ASP A 160 -11.68 -8.77 10.62
N ILE A 161 -11.69 -8.17 9.41
CA ILE A 161 -12.29 -8.79 8.21
C ILE A 161 -11.60 -10.11 7.88
N ILE A 162 -10.26 -10.15 7.90
CA ILE A 162 -9.50 -11.37 7.62
C ILE A 162 -9.80 -12.44 8.67
N SER A 163 -9.85 -12.07 9.95
CA SER A 163 -10.20 -12.99 11.04
C SER A 163 -11.59 -13.58 10.83
N GLN A 164 -12.59 -12.73 10.55
CA GLN A 164 -13.96 -13.17 10.31
C GLN A 164 -14.07 -14.10 9.09
N GLN A 165 -13.37 -13.78 8.00
CA GLN A 165 -13.37 -14.63 6.81
C GLN A 165 -12.69 -15.97 7.06
N SER A 166 -11.60 -15.99 7.83
CA SER A 166 -10.90 -17.22 8.18
C SER A 166 -11.76 -18.16 9.02
N GLU A 167 -12.52 -17.62 9.98
CA GLU A 167 -13.45 -18.39 10.81
C GLU A 167 -14.62 -18.94 9.98
N ALA A 168 -15.19 -18.13 9.09
CA ALA A 168 -16.26 -18.58 8.19
C ALA A 168 -15.79 -19.70 7.24
N LEU A 169 -14.55 -19.62 6.75
CA LEU A 169 -13.94 -20.67 5.93
C LEU A 169 -13.72 -21.96 6.72
N ALA A 170 -13.20 -21.87 7.95
CA ALA A 170 -13.00 -23.04 8.81
C ALA A 170 -14.34 -23.74 9.11
N ALA A 171 -15.39 -22.99 9.43
CA ALA A 171 -16.73 -23.54 9.65
C ALA A 171 -17.31 -24.20 8.40
N TYR A 172 -17.03 -23.65 7.21
CA TYR A 172 -17.44 -24.25 5.94
C TYR A 172 -16.67 -25.54 5.64
N GLU A 173 -15.36 -25.55 5.87
CA GLU A 173 -14.51 -26.72 5.68
C GLU A 173 -14.94 -27.88 6.58
N GLU A 174 -15.23 -27.61 7.86
CA GLU A 174 -15.75 -28.62 8.79
C GLU A 174 -17.07 -29.22 8.30
N LYS A 175 -17.99 -28.39 7.78
CA LYS A 175 -19.25 -28.87 7.19
C LYS A 175 -19.02 -29.71 5.93
N CYS A 176 -18.03 -29.34 5.10
CA CYS A 176 -17.67 -30.11 3.92
C CYS A 176 -17.07 -31.48 4.29
N ASN A 177 -16.24 -31.54 5.33
CA ASN A 177 -15.66 -32.79 5.83
C ASN A 177 -16.74 -33.74 6.36
N GLN A 178 -17.71 -33.22 7.11
CA GLN A 178 -18.88 -34.02 7.54
C GLN A 178 -19.67 -34.57 6.36
N ASN A 179 -19.85 -33.76 5.30
CA ASN A 179 -20.55 -34.20 4.09
C ASN A 179 -19.75 -35.24 3.29
N SER A 180 -18.41 -35.16 3.27
CA SER A 180 -17.58 -36.15 2.58
C SER A 180 -17.62 -37.50 3.29
N GLU A 181 -17.54 -37.52 4.63
CA GLU A 181 -17.66 -38.75 5.42
C GLU A 181 -19.00 -39.45 5.17
N HIS A 182 -20.11 -38.69 5.17
CA HIS A 182 -21.43 -39.25 4.88
C HIS A 182 -21.54 -39.76 3.43
N LYS A 183 -20.89 -39.09 2.47
CA LYS A 183 -20.86 -39.52 1.07
C LYS A 183 -20.08 -40.82 0.89
N GLU A 184 -18.92 -40.96 1.53
CA GLU A 184 -18.12 -42.18 1.51
C GLU A 184 -18.89 -43.38 2.09
N GLN A 185 -19.61 -43.18 3.19
CA GLN A 185 -20.47 -44.22 3.79
C GLN A 185 -21.59 -44.68 2.84
N ILE A 186 -22.21 -43.75 2.10
CA ILE A 186 -23.23 -44.10 1.09
C ILE A 186 -22.59 -44.89 -0.06
N GLU A 187 -21.44 -44.46 -0.56
CA GLU A 187 -20.74 -45.13 -1.67
C GLU A 187 -20.27 -46.54 -1.27
N GLU A 188 -19.80 -46.72 -0.04
CA GLU A 188 -19.45 -48.02 0.54
C GLU A 188 -20.68 -48.93 0.63
N ALA A 189 -21.80 -48.41 1.16
CA ALA A 189 -23.05 -49.15 1.25
C ALA A 189 -23.57 -49.59 -0.14
N ILE A 190 -23.57 -48.68 -1.12
CA ILE A 190 -23.97 -49.00 -2.51
C ILE A 190 -23.07 -50.10 -3.08
N SER A 191 -21.75 -49.99 -2.89
CA SER A 191 -20.79 -50.99 -3.38
C SER A 191 -21.03 -52.37 -2.75
N TRP A 192 -21.31 -52.40 -1.44
CA TRP A 192 -21.64 -53.62 -0.73
C TRP A 192 -22.92 -54.27 -1.28
N TYR A 193 -24.01 -53.49 -1.44
CA TYR A 193 -25.27 -54.00 -2.00
C TYR A 193 -25.10 -54.49 -3.43
N ASN A 194 -24.38 -53.74 -4.27
CA ASN A 194 -24.13 -54.10 -5.66
C ASN A 194 -23.43 -55.45 -5.76
N LYS A 195 -22.42 -55.67 -4.91
CA LYS A 195 -21.65 -56.92 -4.85
C LYS A 195 -22.48 -58.10 -4.32
N VAL A 196 -23.17 -57.90 -3.19
CA VAL A 196 -23.91 -58.98 -2.50
C VAL A 196 -25.13 -59.43 -3.30
N LEU A 197 -25.85 -58.48 -3.90
CA LEU A 197 -27.08 -58.79 -4.64
C LEU A 197 -26.81 -59.17 -6.10
N GLY A 198 -25.61 -58.87 -6.62
CA GLY A 198 -25.35 -58.91 -8.06
C GLY A 198 -26.32 -58.00 -8.80
N PHE A 199 -26.54 -56.79 -8.28
CA PHE A 199 -27.60 -55.90 -8.74
C PHE A 199 -27.15 -54.45 -8.60
N HIS A 200 -27.10 -53.71 -9.70
CA HIS A 200 -26.81 -52.28 -9.67
C HIS A 200 -27.74 -51.51 -10.61
N ILE A 201 -27.83 -50.20 -10.40
CA ILE A 201 -28.73 -49.31 -11.12
C ILE A 201 -27.91 -48.21 -11.79
N GLU A 202 -28.18 -47.96 -13.08
CA GLU A 202 -27.63 -46.81 -13.81
C GLU A 202 -28.75 -45.81 -14.11
N CYS A 203 -28.50 -44.53 -13.86
CA CYS A 203 -29.44 -43.45 -14.15
C CYS A 203 -29.06 -42.76 -15.47
N GLY A 204 -30.00 -42.67 -16.41
CA GLY A 204 -29.82 -42.01 -17.72
C GLY A 204 -31.16 -41.60 -18.34
N HIS A 205 -31.35 -41.87 -19.64
CA HIS A 205 -32.63 -41.64 -20.35
C HIS A 205 -33.80 -42.46 -19.77
N GLY A 206 -33.49 -43.46 -18.95
CA GLY A 206 -34.40 -44.14 -18.03
C GLY A 206 -33.57 -44.67 -16.85
N VAL A 207 -34.21 -45.42 -15.97
CA VAL A 207 -33.52 -46.15 -14.90
C VAL A 207 -33.23 -47.56 -15.41
N LYS A 208 -31.95 -47.88 -15.55
CA LYS A 208 -31.48 -49.19 -16.02
C LYS A 208 -31.15 -50.07 -14.82
N PHE A 209 -31.82 -51.20 -14.73
CA PHE A 209 -31.62 -52.22 -13.71
C PHE A 209 -30.73 -53.30 -14.30
N ILE A 210 -29.59 -53.58 -13.67
CA ILE A 210 -28.59 -54.52 -14.17
C ILE A 210 -28.37 -55.59 -13.12
N PHE A 211 -28.47 -56.84 -13.54
CA PHE A 211 -28.24 -58.01 -12.72
C PHE A 211 -27.05 -58.79 -13.24
N THR A 212 -26.22 -59.23 -12.30
CA THR A 212 -25.16 -60.22 -12.44
C THR A 212 -25.44 -61.40 -11.51
N ASN A 213 -24.60 -62.42 -11.50
CA ASN A 213 -24.79 -63.64 -10.71
C ASN A 213 -26.15 -64.33 -11.00
N ILE A 214 -26.65 -64.20 -12.23
CA ILE A 214 -27.85 -64.93 -12.69
C ILE A 214 -27.43 -66.25 -13.33
N ASN A 215 -26.51 -66.22 -14.28
CA ASN A 215 -25.97 -67.43 -14.91
C ASN A 215 -24.84 -68.02 -14.05
N LEU A 216 -24.97 -69.29 -13.66
CA LEU A 216 -23.97 -69.99 -12.85
C LEU A 216 -22.67 -70.29 -13.63
N GLU A 217 -22.76 -70.48 -14.96
CA GLU A 217 -21.56 -70.71 -15.79
C GLU A 217 -20.76 -69.43 -16.01
N ASN A 218 -21.46 -68.29 -16.13
CA ASN A 218 -20.85 -66.98 -16.29
C ASN A 218 -21.47 -65.97 -15.32
N PRO A 219 -20.96 -65.89 -14.08
CA PRO A 219 -21.50 -64.98 -13.06
C PRO A 219 -21.41 -63.50 -13.45
N ASN A 220 -20.51 -63.14 -14.36
CA ASN A 220 -20.32 -61.77 -14.84
C ASN A 220 -21.25 -61.41 -16.02
N GLU A 221 -22.03 -62.36 -16.53
CA GLU A 221 -23.02 -62.09 -17.57
C GLU A 221 -24.08 -61.12 -17.04
N GLN A 222 -24.35 -60.08 -17.82
CA GLN A 222 -25.27 -59.02 -17.44
C GLN A 222 -26.64 -59.21 -18.07
N TYR A 223 -27.66 -59.15 -17.23
CA TYR A 223 -29.07 -59.16 -17.60
C TYR A 223 -29.63 -57.79 -17.19
N SER A 224 -30.32 -57.10 -18.09
CA SER A 224 -30.75 -55.74 -17.79
C SER A 224 -32.07 -55.37 -18.42
N PHE A 225 -32.74 -54.40 -17.81
CA PHE A 225 -33.89 -53.74 -18.40
C PHE A 225 -33.88 -52.25 -18.05
N VAL A 226 -34.51 -51.43 -18.88
CA VAL A 226 -34.61 -49.99 -18.69
C VAL A 226 -36.08 -49.62 -18.60
N ILE A 227 -36.49 -49.01 -17.49
CA ILE A 227 -37.82 -48.43 -17.34
C ILE A 227 -37.73 -46.91 -17.26
N ARG A 228 -38.74 -46.25 -17.81
CA ARG A 228 -38.98 -44.82 -17.66
C ARG A 228 -40.34 -44.63 -17.01
N HIS A 229 -40.44 -43.67 -16.10
CA HIS A 229 -41.70 -43.24 -15.50
C HIS A 229 -41.99 -41.82 -15.97
N GLU A 230 -43.04 -41.64 -16.77
CA GLU A 230 -43.45 -40.35 -17.32
C GLU A 230 -44.99 -40.30 -17.35
N ASN A 231 -45.57 -39.16 -16.94
CA ASN A 231 -47.03 -38.98 -16.86
C ASN A 231 -47.75 -40.07 -16.04
N GLU A 232 -47.20 -40.43 -14.87
CA GLU A 232 -47.73 -41.49 -13.98
C GLU A 232 -47.79 -42.89 -14.63
N ILE A 233 -47.04 -43.11 -15.72
CA ILE A 233 -46.99 -44.39 -16.44
C ILE A 233 -45.55 -44.85 -16.58
N TYR A 234 -45.29 -46.09 -16.17
CA TYR A 234 -44.08 -46.83 -16.47
C TYR A 234 -44.11 -47.41 -17.88
N THR A 235 -43.03 -47.17 -18.61
CA THR A 235 -42.76 -47.73 -19.94
C THR A 235 -41.45 -48.50 -19.93
N LEU A 236 -41.44 -49.71 -20.52
CA LEU A 236 -40.22 -50.47 -20.75
C LEU A 236 -39.52 -49.95 -22.02
N LEU A 237 -38.33 -49.39 -21.87
CA LEU A 237 -37.54 -48.85 -22.98
C LEU A 237 -36.64 -49.91 -23.61
N ASP A 238 -36.02 -50.76 -22.79
CA ASP A 238 -35.08 -51.79 -23.24
C ASP A 238 -35.10 -53.00 -22.29
N CYS A 239 -34.76 -54.18 -22.80
CA CYS A 239 -34.68 -55.43 -22.04
C CYS A 239 -33.75 -56.41 -22.76
N ASN A 240 -32.64 -56.75 -22.11
CA ASN A 240 -31.63 -57.66 -22.64
C ASN A 240 -31.27 -58.75 -21.62
N PRO A 241 -31.47 -60.04 -21.93
CA PRO A 241 -32.13 -60.58 -23.12
C PRO A 241 -33.64 -60.25 -23.17
N PRO A 242 -34.30 -60.30 -24.35
CA PRO A 242 -35.74 -60.10 -24.45
C PRO A 242 -36.53 -61.13 -23.65
N LEU A 243 -37.52 -60.68 -22.89
CA LEU A 243 -38.37 -61.52 -22.04
C LEU A 243 -39.80 -61.62 -22.60
N ASN A 244 -40.39 -62.81 -22.49
CA ASN A 244 -41.81 -63.02 -22.80
C ASN A 244 -42.71 -62.52 -21.66
N GLY A 245 -43.89 -61.97 -21.99
CA GLY A 245 -44.88 -61.52 -20.99
C GLY A 245 -44.54 -60.19 -20.28
N THR A 246 -43.54 -59.44 -20.75
CA THR A 246 -43.15 -58.13 -20.18
C THR A 246 -44.27 -57.10 -20.21
N ARG A 247 -45.14 -57.14 -21.23
CA ARG A 247 -46.29 -56.24 -21.35
C ARG A 247 -47.25 -56.37 -20.16
N ASP A 248 -47.50 -57.60 -19.71
CA ASP A 248 -48.41 -57.86 -18.60
C ASP A 248 -47.78 -57.41 -17.28
N LEU A 249 -46.47 -57.63 -17.12
CA LEU A 249 -45.70 -57.14 -15.96
C LEU A 249 -45.72 -55.60 -15.86
N ILE A 250 -45.55 -54.89 -16.98
CA ILE A 250 -45.66 -53.42 -17.02
C ILE A 250 -47.09 -52.97 -16.72
N SER A 251 -48.11 -53.70 -17.20
CA SER A 251 -49.51 -53.39 -16.87
C SER A 251 -49.81 -53.56 -15.37
N GLU A 252 -49.22 -54.57 -14.71
CA GLU A 252 -49.33 -54.77 -13.27
C GLU A 252 -48.57 -53.68 -12.50
N LEU A 253 -47.38 -53.30 -12.98
CA LEU A 253 -46.60 -52.21 -12.39
C LEU A 253 -47.39 -50.89 -12.41
N ASN A 254 -47.99 -50.54 -13.55
CA ASN A 254 -48.82 -49.33 -13.69
C ASN A 254 -50.08 -49.35 -12.83
N LYS A 255 -50.60 -50.53 -12.47
CA LYS A 255 -51.77 -50.66 -11.58
C LYS A 255 -51.41 -50.60 -10.10
N SER A 256 -50.26 -51.16 -9.73
CA SER A 256 -49.88 -51.38 -8.32
C SER A 256 -48.83 -50.40 -7.80
N ASN A 257 -48.16 -49.67 -8.69
CA ASN A 257 -46.97 -48.86 -8.40
C ASN A 257 -45.86 -49.66 -7.64
N GLY A 258 -45.86 -50.99 -7.79
CA GLY A 258 -45.03 -51.91 -7.02
C GLY A 258 -43.66 -52.17 -7.65
N LEU A 259 -42.80 -51.17 -7.74
CA LEU A 259 -41.50 -51.28 -8.44
C LEU A 259 -40.62 -52.42 -7.89
N PHE A 260 -40.49 -52.56 -6.57
CA PHE A 260 -39.67 -53.63 -5.98
C PHE A 260 -40.16 -55.03 -6.35
N LYS A 261 -41.49 -55.22 -6.39
CA LYS A 261 -42.11 -56.49 -6.81
C LYS A 261 -41.85 -56.76 -8.29
N PHE A 262 -41.95 -55.72 -9.12
CA PHE A 262 -41.63 -55.80 -10.54
C PHE A 262 -40.16 -56.18 -10.79
N VAL A 263 -39.21 -55.53 -10.11
CA VAL A 263 -37.76 -55.81 -10.22
C VAL A 263 -37.46 -57.27 -9.83
N ARG A 264 -38.09 -57.79 -8.76
CA ARG A 264 -37.96 -59.21 -8.37
C ARG A 264 -38.47 -60.16 -9.45
N LYS A 265 -39.67 -59.91 -9.99
CA LYS A 265 -40.25 -60.71 -11.08
C LYS A 265 -39.37 -60.69 -12.34
N MET A 266 -38.80 -59.55 -12.69
CA MET A 266 -37.86 -59.46 -13.82
C MET A 266 -36.62 -60.31 -13.59
N ARG A 267 -36.06 -60.30 -12.37
CA ARG A 267 -34.93 -61.16 -12.00
C ARG A 267 -35.27 -62.65 -12.10
N GLU A 268 -36.43 -63.06 -11.60
CA GLU A 268 -36.93 -64.45 -11.71
C GLU A 268 -37.03 -64.88 -13.19
N LYS A 269 -37.57 -64.02 -14.05
CA LYS A 269 -37.68 -64.30 -15.50
C LYS A 269 -36.32 -64.47 -16.18
N PHE A 270 -35.32 -63.66 -15.81
CA PHE A 270 -33.96 -63.84 -16.29
C PHE A 270 -33.34 -65.16 -15.81
N GLN A 271 -33.58 -65.53 -14.55
CA GLN A 271 -33.14 -66.82 -13.99
C GLN A 271 -33.78 -68.01 -14.72
N GLU A 272 -35.08 -67.96 -15.02
CA GLU A 272 -35.79 -68.98 -15.80
C GLU A 272 -35.13 -69.20 -17.16
N ILE A 273 -34.77 -68.13 -17.87
CA ILE A 273 -34.13 -68.22 -19.19
C ILE A 273 -32.72 -68.78 -19.09
N ALA A 274 -31.92 -68.32 -18.12
CA ALA A 274 -30.57 -68.84 -17.89
C ALA A 274 -30.61 -70.35 -17.57
N ALA A 275 -31.55 -70.79 -16.73
CA ALA A 275 -31.76 -72.21 -16.41
C ALA A 275 -32.27 -73.01 -17.61
N HIS A 276 -33.13 -72.43 -18.46
CA HIS A 276 -33.63 -73.10 -19.66
C HIS A 276 -32.53 -73.29 -20.71
N GLY A 277 -31.62 -72.31 -20.87
CA GLY A 277 -30.41 -72.45 -21.69
C GLY A 277 -29.53 -73.61 -21.22
N MET A 278 -29.33 -73.73 -19.91
CA MET A 278 -28.60 -74.85 -19.29
C MET A 278 -29.26 -76.21 -19.53
N ALA A 279 -30.57 -76.29 -19.36
CA ALA A 279 -31.32 -77.53 -19.59
C ALA A 279 -31.23 -77.98 -21.06
N LEU A 280 -31.34 -77.04 -22.02
CA LEU A 280 -31.18 -77.32 -23.44
C LEU A 280 -29.75 -77.73 -23.80
N TYR A 281 -28.73 -77.11 -23.19
CA TYR A 281 -27.33 -77.48 -23.38
C TYR A 281 -27.05 -78.91 -22.89
N LEU A 282 -27.52 -79.27 -21.70
CA LEU A 282 -27.41 -80.63 -21.16
C LEU A 282 -28.18 -81.65 -22.01
N ALA A 283 -29.39 -81.32 -22.45
CA ALA A 283 -30.16 -82.18 -23.35
C ALA A 283 -29.45 -82.41 -24.71
N ARG A 284 -28.78 -81.38 -25.24
CA ARG A 284 -28.01 -81.48 -26.49
C ARG A 284 -26.74 -82.31 -26.32
N LEU A 285 -26.02 -82.16 -25.20
CA LEU A 285 -24.88 -83.00 -24.86
C LEU A 285 -25.28 -84.47 -24.71
N LEU A 286 -26.37 -84.74 -23.99
CA LEU A 286 -26.90 -86.10 -23.83
C LEU A 286 -27.34 -86.70 -25.17
N SER A 287 -27.97 -85.90 -26.04
CA SER A 287 -28.35 -86.33 -27.39
C SER A 287 -27.12 -86.67 -28.25
N ASN A 288 -26.07 -85.85 -28.22
CA ASN A 288 -24.83 -86.10 -28.93
C ASN A 288 -24.12 -87.37 -28.43
N VAL A 289 -24.10 -87.61 -27.12
CA VAL A 289 -23.52 -88.84 -26.53
C VAL A 289 -24.31 -90.08 -26.96
N LEU A 290 -25.64 -90.01 -26.95
CA LEU A 290 -26.52 -91.11 -27.41
C LEU A 290 -26.41 -91.36 -28.93
N GLU A 291 -26.11 -90.32 -29.72
CA GLU A 291 -25.96 -90.42 -31.17
C GLU A 291 -24.60 -91.01 -31.58
N ILE A 292 -23.54 -90.74 -30.81
CA ILE A 292 -22.25 -91.45 -30.93
C ILE A 292 -22.44 -92.95 -30.71
N ASP A 293 -23.24 -93.33 -29.70
CA ASP A 293 -23.48 -94.74 -29.36
C ASP A 293 -24.24 -95.48 -30.48
N LYS A 294 -25.26 -94.85 -31.08
CA LYS A 294 -25.99 -95.42 -32.25
C LYS A 294 -25.11 -95.60 -33.49
N ASN A 295 -24.19 -94.68 -33.76
CA ASN A 295 -23.27 -94.78 -34.89
C ASN A 295 -22.20 -95.86 -34.68
N LEU A 296 -21.79 -96.09 -33.42
CA LEU A 296 -20.89 -97.18 -33.05
C LEU A 296 -21.54 -98.56 -33.27
N TRP A 297 -22.83 -98.71 -32.98
CA TRP A 297 -23.59 -99.93 -33.26
C TRP A 297 -23.86 -100.16 -34.76
N ARG A 298 -24.05 -99.10 -35.55
CA ARG A 298 -24.26 -99.20 -37.01
C ARG A 298 -23.01 -99.68 -37.75
N LYS A 299 -21.81 -99.26 -37.31
CA LYS A 299 -20.53 -99.70 -37.88
C LYS A 299 -20.21 -101.19 -37.65
N LYS A 300 -20.94 -101.86 -36.76
CA LYS A 300 -20.72 -103.28 -36.42
C LYS A 300 -21.52 -104.26 -37.30
N LYS A 301 -22.27 -103.78 -38.31
CA LYS A 301 -23.27 -104.57 -39.05
C LYS A 301 -23.12 -104.62 -40.57
N GLU A 302 -21.93 -104.37 -41.13
CA GLU A 302 -21.62 -104.67 -42.54
C GLU A 302 -20.43 -105.66 -42.64
N PRO A 303 -20.53 -106.75 -43.43
CA PRO A 303 -19.44 -107.71 -43.61
C PRO A 303 -18.48 -107.34 -44.76
N SER A 304 -17.19 -107.53 -44.48
CA SER A 304 -16.00 -107.39 -45.32
C SER A 304 -16.02 -108.19 -46.64
N ASN A 305 -15.41 -107.64 -47.71
CA ASN A 305 -14.66 -108.39 -48.72
C ASN A 305 -13.54 -107.54 -49.39
N HIS A 306 -12.30 -107.78 -48.93
CA HIS A 306 -11.07 -108.13 -49.68
C HIS A 306 -10.51 -107.32 -50.89
N ILE A 307 -9.26 -106.83 -50.71
CA ILE A 307 -7.98 -107.13 -51.42
C ILE A 307 -7.12 -105.90 -51.82
N GLU A 308 -5.82 -106.07 -51.51
CA GLU A 308 -4.62 -105.26 -51.79
C GLU A 308 -4.39 -104.94 -53.28
N SER A 309 -3.81 -103.76 -53.57
CA SER A 309 -2.63 -103.68 -54.44
C SER A 309 -1.90 -102.33 -54.34
N LEU A 310 -0.57 -102.47 -54.28
CA LEU A 310 0.54 -101.54 -54.52
C LEU A 310 0.31 -100.58 -55.70
N ASP A 311 0.75 -99.31 -55.60
CA ASP A 311 1.84 -98.76 -56.43
C ASP A 311 2.13 -97.27 -56.20
N GLN A 312 3.38 -96.92 -56.51
CA GLN A 312 4.10 -95.65 -56.36
C GLN A 312 3.88 -94.69 -57.54
N ASP A 313 4.01 -93.38 -57.29
CA ASP A 313 4.71 -92.38 -58.13
C ASP A 313 4.67 -91.03 -57.37
N SER A 314 5.77 -90.54 -56.79
CA SER A 314 6.91 -89.82 -57.39
C SER A 314 6.55 -88.43 -57.97
N SER A 315 7.03 -87.37 -57.30
CA SER A 315 7.76 -86.20 -57.85
C SER A 315 7.58 -84.96 -56.94
N MET A 316 8.61 -84.56 -56.18
CA MET A 316 9.45 -83.33 -56.37
C MET A 316 8.74 -82.04 -55.87
N ILE A 317 9.25 -81.16 -54.99
CA ILE A 317 10.61 -80.69 -54.65
C ILE A 317 10.55 -79.92 -53.28
N SER A 318 11.57 -80.16 -52.45
CA SER A 318 12.06 -79.40 -51.27
C SER A 318 12.40 -77.92 -51.60
N PRO A 319 12.57 -76.95 -50.65
CA PRO A 319 13.35 -77.16 -49.44
C PRO A 319 13.07 -76.30 -48.18
N SER A 320 13.74 -76.72 -47.10
CA SER A 320 14.32 -75.90 -46.02
C SER A 320 13.42 -75.40 -44.86
N ALA A 321 13.49 -76.16 -43.74
CA ALA A 321 13.93 -75.80 -42.38
C ALA A 321 13.66 -74.36 -41.83
N PRO A 322 13.32 -74.18 -40.53
CA PRO A 322 14.10 -74.74 -39.42
C PRO A 322 13.32 -75.25 -38.19
N VAL A 323 14.13 -75.77 -37.26
CA VAL A 323 13.86 -76.69 -36.16
C VAL A 323 13.71 -75.94 -34.84
N ALA A 324 12.77 -76.44 -34.03
CA ALA A 324 12.70 -76.52 -32.57
C ALA A 324 13.33 -75.42 -31.69
N SER A 325 12.48 -74.79 -30.89
CA SER A 325 12.84 -74.24 -29.59
C SER A 325 12.50 -75.27 -28.50
N VAL A 326 13.53 -75.86 -27.91
CA VAL A 326 13.45 -76.63 -26.65
C VAL A 326 13.57 -75.64 -25.49
N SER A 327 12.67 -75.77 -24.51
CA SER A 327 12.66 -75.02 -23.26
C SER A 327 12.71 -75.99 -22.08
N THR A 328 13.79 -75.88 -21.31
CA THR A 328 14.05 -76.39 -19.97
C THR A 328 15.30 -75.61 -19.50
N ASP A 329 15.53 -75.21 -18.26
CA ASP A 329 14.81 -75.32 -17.00
C ASP A 329 15.48 -74.34 -15.99
N HIS A 330 14.77 -74.07 -14.89
CA HIS A 330 15.29 -73.72 -13.55
C HIS A 330 16.33 -72.60 -13.31
N ARG A 331 15.99 -71.65 -12.41
CA ARG A 331 16.33 -71.67 -10.95
C ARG A 331 16.56 -70.24 -10.37
N SER A 332 15.75 -69.91 -9.35
CA SER A 332 15.98 -69.07 -8.15
C SER A 332 17.08 -67.99 -8.09
N GLU A 333 16.77 -66.76 -7.64
CA GLU A 333 16.98 -66.28 -6.25
C GLU A 333 16.72 -64.76 -6.12
N SER A 334 16.37 -64.37 -4.89
CA SER A 334 16.05 -63.03 -4.39
C SER A 334 17.20 -62.02 -4.45
N LEU A 335 16.90 -60.72 -4.58
CA LEU A 335 17.37 -59.73 -3.59
C LEU A 335 16.65 -58.37 -3.70
N VAL A 336 16.28 -57.87 -2.54
CA VAL A 336 15.92 -56.48 -2.20
C VAL A 336 17.01 -55.51 -2.67
N LYS A 337 16.61 -54.34 -3.20
CA LYS A 337 17.43 -53.12 -3.17
C LYS A 337 16.55 -51.87 -3.10
N GLU A 338 16.34 -51.45 -1.86
CA GLU A 338 16.29 -50.07 -1.40
C GLU A 338 17.48 -49.27 -1.97
N ASN A 339 17.27 -48.00 -2.31
CA ASN A 339 18.36 -47.03 -2.39
C ASN A 339 17.83 -45.62 -2.11
N GLU A 340 18.33 -45.10 -1.00
CA GLU A 340 18.22 -43.76 -0.47
C GLU A 340 18.77 -42.69 -1.40
N ILE A 341 18.22 -41.49 -1.20
CA ILE A 341 18.62 -40.20 -1.71
C ILE A 341 19.73 -39.65 -0.80
N GLN A 342 20.86 -39.23 -1.37
CA GLN A 342 21.81 -38.30 -0.73
C GLN A 342 22.33 -37.26 -1.76
N PRO A 343 22.71 -36.04 -1.31
CA PRO A 343 22.82 -34.84 -2.12
C PRO A 343 24.27 -34.52 -2.54
N GLY A 344 24.43 -33.89 -3.70
CA GLY A 344 25.73 -33.47 -4.23
C GLY A 344 25.86 -31.95 -4.34
N GLU A 345 26.68 -31.36 -3.46
CA GLU A 345 27.17 -29.99 -3.56
C GLU A 345 28.04 -29.78 -4.82
N SER A 346 27.96 -28.60 -5.43
CA SER A 346 29.05 -28.09 -6.25
C SER A 346 29.11 -26.56 -6.22
N LYS A 347 30.16 -26.08 -5.56
CA LYS A 347 30.67 -24.71 -5.61
C LYS A 347 31.17 -24.38 -7.01
N ARG A 348 30.88 -23.17 -7.51
CA ARG A 348 31.80 -22.39 -8.36
C ARG A 348 31.51 -20.89 -8.24
N ASN A 349 32.59 -20.14 -8.03
CA ASN A 349 32.65 -18.70 -7.86
C ASN A 349 32.47 -17.97 -9.21
N SER A 350 31.87 -16.77 -9.22
CA SER A 350 32.58 -15.50 -9.53
C SER A 350 31.66 -14.31 -9.88
N ARG A 351 32.07 -13.14 -9.33
CA ARG A 351 32.00 -11.76 -9.86
C ARG A 351 30.65 -11.01 -9.99
N LYS A 352 30.57 -10.00 -9.11
CA LYS A 352 30.60 -8.54 -9.40
C LYS A 352 29.28 -7.83 -9.80
N VAL A 353 28.67 -7.24 -8.77
CA VAL A 353 28.14 -5.87 -8.63
C VAL A 353 27.59 -5.16 -9.88
N GLY A 354 26.29 -4.87 -9.81
CA GLY A 354 25.76 -3.53 -10.06
C GLY A 354 24.70 -3.42 -11.16
N LYS A 355 23.44 -3.20 -10.75
CA LYS A 355 22.50 -2.22 -11.36
C LYS A 355 21.13 -2.29 -10.69
N GLY A 356 20.57 -1.14 -10.36
CA GLY A 356 19.20 -0.95 -9.91
C GLY A 356 18.80 0.50 -10.08
N GLN A 357 18.64 0.93 -11.33
CA GLN A 357 18.14 2.24 -11.72
C GLN A 357 16.70 2.06 -12.21
N THR A 358 15.81 2.87 -11.64
CA THR A 358 14.50 3.36 -12.10
C THR A 358 13.82 2.63 -13.27
N ILE A 359 12.68 1.99 -13.01
CA ILE A 359 11.69 1.65 -14.03
C ILE A 359 10.41 2.44 -13.75
N GLN A 360 10.12 3.35 -14.69
CA GLN A 360 8.85 4.06 -14.84
C GLN A 360 7.77 3.08 -15.31
N SER A 361 6.56 3.22 -14.77
CA SER A 361 5.34 2.56 -15.24
C SER A 361 4.89 3.09 -16.61
N PRO A 362 4.39 2.22 -17.51
CA PRO A 362 3.52 2.64 -18.59
C PRO A 362 2.05 2.38 -18.25
N GLY A 363 1.22 3.39 -18.45
CA GLY A 363 -0.23 3.27 -18.39
C GLY A 363 -0.85 2.69 -19.67
N SER A 364 -2.06 2.15 -19.55
CA SER A 364 -3.16 2.13 -20.54
C SER A 364 -4.34 1.37 -19.90
N ALA A 365 -5.45 2.03 -19.58
CA ALA A 365 -6.61 2.35 -20.44
C ALA A 365 -7.61 1.18 -20.62
N SER A 366 -8.80 1.33 -20.03
CA SER A 366 -10.05 0.64 -20.37
C SER A 366 -11.20 1.48 -19.80
N SER A 367 -11.88 2.35 -20.56
CA SER A 367 -13.01 2.08 -21.47
C SER A 367 -14.19 1.36 -20.80
N VAL A 368 -15.05 2.11 -20.10
CA VAL A 368 -16.45 1.69 -19.86
C VAL A 368 -17.42 2.85 -20.13
N ARG A 369 -18.44 2.48 -20.90
CA ARG A 369 -19.46 3.28 -21.56
C ARG A 369 -20.33 4.09 -20.59
N ARG A 370 -20.59 5.35 -20.92
CA ARG A 370 -21.69 6.14 -20.34
C ARG A 370 -22.88 6.18 -21.30
N SER A 371 -24.01 5.61 -20.89
CA SER A 371 -25.33 6.15 -21.21
C SER A 371 -26.40 5.62 -20.26
N SER A 372 -27.11 6.52 -19.60
CA SER A 372 -28.57 6.57 -19.72
C SER A 372 -29.08 7.95 -19.34
N ARG A 373 -30.14 8.32 -20.04
CA ARG A 373 -30.75 9.62 -20.23
C ARG A 373 -31.98 9.69 -19.33
N LEU A 374 -32.10 10.68 -18.46
CA LEU A 374 -33.37 11.02 -17.82
C LEU A 374 -33.62 12.52 -17.91
N LYS A 375 -34.66 12.87 -18.68
CA LYS A 375 -35.34 14.16 -18.64
C LYS A 375 -36.39 14.09 -17.54
N VAL A 376 -36.41 15.08 -16.66
CA VAL A 376 -37.64 15.52 -15.97
C VAL A 376 -37.67 17.04 -16.08
N LYS A 377 -38.70 17.55 -16.76
CA LYS A 377 -39.02 18.97 -16.85
C LYS A 377 -40.19 19.20 -15.89
N LYS A 378 -40.06 20.22 -15.04
CA LYS A 378 -41.14 20.83 -14.25
C LYS A 378 -42.21 21.43 -15.15
#